data_AF-A0A940QPT6-F1
#
_entry.id   AF-A0A940QPT6-F1
#
_cell.length_a   1.000
_cell.length_b   1.000
_cell.length_c   1.000
_cell.angle_alpha   90.00
_cell.angle_beta   90.00
_cell.angle_gamma   90.00
#
_symmetry.space_group_name_H-M   'P 1'
#
loop_
_entity.id
_entity.type
_entity.pdbx_description
1 polymer ?
#
loop_
_entity_poly.entity_id
_entity_poly.type
_entity_poly.pdbx_seq_one_letter_code
_entity_poly.pdbx_strand_id
1 'polypeptide(L)'
;MLEVMLFGEETEKRCSRILKERMPGCLAAGRNSAKLPCRIRERISRRDEFILLRRSEPEEYWCVFDAKQDAVIRMAERNHLRTLTCGFSPYDTLVLSSVSLDQAVVSLQREIHTVSNRLLEPGDYLIHRPALASDSAVLLCTATLLLADWAREDHIFHF
;
A
#
# COMPACT_ATOMS: atom_id res chain seq x y z
N MET A 1 -15.33 5.86 7.34
CA MET A 1 -14.66 4.62 7.79
C MET A 1 -13.63 4.20 6.76
N LEU A 2 -12.44 3.76 7.19
CA LEU A 2 -11.36 3.29 6.30
C LEU A 2 -11.33 1.75 6.29
N GLU A 3 -11.36 1.17 5.11
CA GLU A 3 -11.20 -0.26 4.88
C GLU A 3 -9.94 -0.52 4.03
N VAL A 4 -9.17 -1.55 4.38
CA VAL A 4 -7.97 -2.00 3.66
C VAL A 4 -8.22 -3.40 3.14
N MET A 5 -8.05 -3.61 1.84
CA MET A 5 -8.29 -4.87 1.15
C MET A 5 -7.00 -5.34 0.48
N LEU A 6 -6.56 -6.56 0.78
CA LEU A 6 -5.33 -7.14 0.25
C LEU A 6 -5.65 -8.07 -0.91
N PHE A 7 -4.96 -7.92 -2.05
CA PHE A 7 -5.15 -8.75 -3.22
C PHE A 7 -3.85 -9.42 -3.61
N GLY A 8 -3.97 -10.71 -3.98
CA GLY A 8 -2.84 -11.58 -4.25
C GLY A 8 -2.42 -12.40 -3.02
N GLU A 9 -1.98 -13.63 -3.28
CA GLU A 9 -1.68 -14.60 -2.22
C GLU A 9 -0.47 -14.17 -1.38
N GLU A 10 0.55 -13.59 -2.03
CA GLU A 10 1.74 -13.16 -1.33
C GLU A 10 1.49 -11.88 -0.53
N THR A 11 0.71 -10.93 -1.05
CA THR A 11 0.32 -9.70 -0.34
C THR A 11 -0.54 -10.04 0.87
N GLU A 12 -1.54 -10.92 0.73
CA GLU A 12 -2.34 -11.39 1.86
C GLU A 12 -1.45 -12.04 2.93
N LYS A 13 -0.55 -12.94 2.53
CA LYS A 13 0.32 -13.66 3.46
C LYS A 13 1.33 -12.74 4.15
N ARG A 14 1.94 -11.82 3.43
CA ARG A 14 3.07 -11.00 3.91
C ARG A 14 2.62 -9.72 4.60
N CYS A 15 1.56 -9.07 4.11
CA CYS A 15 1.12 -7.77 4.62
C CYS A 15 0.06 -7.88 5.71
N SER A 16 -0.76 -8.95 5.74
CA SER A 16 -1.89 -9.03 6.68
C SER A 16 -1.48 -8.98 8.14
N ARG A 17 -0.34 -9.58 8.51
CA ARG A 17 0.16 -9.53 9.90
C ARG A 17 0.49 -8.09 10.31
N ILE A 18 1.34 -7.42 9.53
CA ILE A 18 1.79 -6.04 9.78
C ILE A 18 0.58 -5.10 9.85
N LEU A 19 -0.32 -5.19 8.86
CA LEU A 19 -1.46 -4.29 8.79
C LEU A 19 -2.54 -4.59 9.85
N LYS A 20 -2.71 -5.84 10.30
CA LYS A 20 -3.59 -6.15 11.44
C LYS A 20 -3.06 -5.59 12.75
N GLU A 21 -1.76 -5.73 12.98
CA GLU A 21 -1.10 -5.25 14.20
C GLU A 21 -1.14 -3.71 14.26
N ARG A 22 -0.96 -3.04 13.12
CA ARG A 22 -0.94 -1.58 13.04
C ARG A 22 -2.31 -0.96 12.88
N MET A 23 -3.22 -1.54 12.09
CA MET A 23 -4.53 -0.97 11.79
C MET A 23 -5.67 -1.90 12.21
N PRO A 24 -5.85 -2.14 13.53
CA PRO A 24 -6.90 -3.03 14.01
C PRO A 24 -8.28 -2.52 13.59
N GLY A 25 -9.10 -3.38 13.02
CA GLY A 25 -10.47 -3.06 12.58
C GLY A 25 -10.59 -2.44 11.18
N CYS A 26 -9.48 -2.06 10.54
CA CYS A 26 -9.51 -1.55 9.16
C CYS A 26 -9.35 -2.64 8.10
N LEU A 27 -8.78 -3.81 8.45
CA LEU A 27 -8.51 -4.85 7.46
C LEU A 27 -9.77 -5.63 7.09
N ALA A 28 -10.19 -5.53 5.83
CA ALA A 28 -11.26 -6.31 5.24
C ALA A 28 -10.69 -7.53 4.50
N ALA A 29 -11.41 -8.66 4.52
CA ALA A 29 -11.03 -9.85 3.77
C ALA A 29 -11.06 -9.57 2.25
N GLY A 30 -9.89 -9.58 1.62
CA GLY A 30 -9.63 -9.07 0.27
C GLY A 30 -10.30 -9.80 -0.90
N ARG A 31 -11.12 -10.83 -0.64
CA ARG A 31 -11.81 -11.59 -1.70
C ARG A 31 -13.33 -11.62 -1.59
N ASN A 32 -13.90 -11.19 -0.47
CA ASN A 32 -15.36 -11.13 -0.33
C ASN A 32 -15.90 -9.87 -1.01
N SER A 33 -16.06 -10.04 -2.32
CA SER A 33 -16.36 -9.07 -3.37
C SER A 33 -17.65 -8.27 -3.22
N ALA A 34 -18.44 -8.42 -2.16
CA ALA A 34 -19.71 -7.71 -1.98
C ALA A 34 -19.57 -6.17 -1.84
N LYS A 35 -18.41 -5.69 -1.39
CA LYS A 35 -18.16 -4.26 -1.12
C LYS A 35 -17.30 -3.55 -2.17
N LEU A 36 -16.71 -4.27 -3.13
CA LEU A 36 -15.98 -3.64 -4.22
C LEU A 36 -16.97 -3.15 -5.28
N PRO A 37 -16.79 -1.92 -5.80
CA PRO A 37 -17.54 -1.44 -6.95
C PRO A 37 -17.49 -2.47 -8.07
N CYS A 38 -18.62 -2.70 -8.73
CA CYS A 38 -18.72 -3.65 -9.84
C CYS A 38 -17.65 -3.42 -10.93
N ARG A 39 -17.13 -2.19 -11.05
CA ARG A 39 -16.09 -1.78 -12.00
C ARG A 39 -14.67 -2.24 -11.64
N ILE A 40 -14.37 -2.45 -10.36
CA ILE A 40 -13.07 -2.97 -9.90
C ILE A 40 -13.03 -4.51 -9.92
N ARG A 41 -14.19 -5.17 -10.10
CA ARG A 41 -14.30 -6.65 -10.15
C ARG A 41 -13.79 -7.30 -11.45
N GLU A 42 -13.26 -6.54 -12.41
CA GLU A 42 -12.74 -7.10 -13.67
C GLU A 42 -11.51 -8.01 -13.44
N ARG A 43 -11.15 -8.80 -14.47
CA ARG A 43 -10.13 -9.87 -14.51
C ARG A 43 -8.79 -9.54 -13.80
N ILE A 44 -8.80 -9.61 -12.48
CA ILE A 44 -7.61 -9.59 -11.64
C ILE A 44 -7.21 -11.06 -11.42
N SER A 45 -6.02 -11.40 -11.88
CA SER A 45 -5.41 -12.71 -11.69
C SER A 45 -5.08 -12.92 -10.22
N ARG A 46 -5.00 -14.18 -9.78
CA ARG A 46 -4.48 -14.51 -8.44
C ARG A 46 -3.03 -14.06 -8.22
N ARG A 47 -2.31 -13.75 -9.31
CA ARG A 47 -0.92 -13.28 -9.30
C ARG A 47 -0.77 -11.76 -9.22
N ASP A 48 -1.88 -11.03 -9.34
CA ASP A 48 -1.86 -9.57 -9.27
C ASP A 48 -1.84 -9.17 -7.79
N GLU A 49 -0.72 -8.60 -7.36
CA GLU A 49 -0.42 -8.28 -5.97
C GLU A 49 -0.59 -6.77 -5.76
N PHE A 50 -1.59 -6.36 -4.96
CA PHE A 50 -1.88 -4.95 -4.65
C PHE A 50 -2.75 -4.80 -3.41
N ILE A 51 -2.85 -3.56 -2.91
CA ILE A 51 -3.69 -3.20 -1.77
C ILE A 51 -4.65 -2.09 -2.21
N LEU A 52 -5.92 -2.23 -1.86
CA LEU A 52 -6.91 -1.16 -2.01
C LEU A 52 -7.28 -0.59 -0.64
N LEU A 53 -7.21 0.73 -0.53
CA LEU A 53 -7.78 1.46 0.60
C LEU A 53 -9.08 2.10 0.14
N ARG A 54 -10.14 1.97 0.94
CA ARG A 54 -11.46 2.57 0.69
C ARG A 54 -11.85 3.47 1.85
N ARG A 55 -12.17 4.71 1.55
CA ARG A 55 -12.87 5.62 2.45
C ARG A 55 -14.33 5.67 2.04
N SER A 56 -15.25 5.54 2.99
CA SER A 56 -16.69 5.47 2.70
C SER A 56 -17.38 6.83 2.49
N GLU A 57 -16.85 7.91 3.09
CA GLU A 57 -17.49 9.23 3.08
C GLU A 57 -16.42 10.36 3.04
N PRO A 58 -16.27 11.07 1.90
CA PRO A 58 -16.79 10.69 0.58
C PRO A 58 -16.22 9.32 0.14
N GLU A 59 -16.91 8.66 -0.78
CA GLU A 59 -16.42 7.38 -1.29
C GLU A 59 -15.21 7.59 -2.19
N GLU A 60 -14.04 7.13 -1.73
CA GLU A 60 -12.77 7.27 -2.43
C GLU A 60 -11.92 6.01 -2.29
N TYR A 61 -11.09 5.77 -3.30
CA TYR A 61 -10.25 4.59 -3.40
C TYR A 61 -8.81 4.95 -3.72
N TRP A 62 -7.88 4.30 -3.03
CA TRP A 62 -6.45 4.33 -3.31
C TRP A 62 -5.97 2.93 -3.64
N CYS A 63 -5.15 2.82 -4.67
CA CYS A 63 -4.54 1.58 -5.10
C CYS A 63 -3.02 1.65 -4.92
N VAL A 64 -2.49 0.74 -4.10
CA VAL A 64 -1.06 0.61 -3.80
C VAL A 64 -0.55 -0.67 -4.46
N PHE A 65 0.47 -0.56 -5.31
CA PHE A 65 0.97 -1.71 -6.07
C PHE A 65 2.42 -1.54 -6.51
N ASP A 66 3.08 -2.65 -6.82
CA ASP A 66 4.39 -2.65 -7.47
C ASP A 66 4.24 -2.17 -8.93
N ALA A 67 5.05 -1.20 -9.35
CA ALA A 67 4.97 -0.60 -10.68
C ALA A 67 5.18 -1.59 -11.85
N LYS A 68 5.60 -2.83 -11.59
CA LYS A 68 5.69 -3.91 -12.60
C LYS A 68 4.36 -4.62 -12.85
N GLN A 69 3.31 -4.31 -12.10
CA GLN A 69 2.00 -4.95 -12.21
C GLN A 69 1.13 -4.31 -13.29
N ASP A 70 1.44 -4.57 -14.56
CA ASP A 70 0.72 -4.04 -15.73
C ASP A 70 -0.80 -4.21 -15.67
N ALA A 71 -1.28 -5.35 -15.17
CA ALA A 71 -2.71 -5.62 -15.03
C ALA A 71 -3.36 -4.69 -14.01
N VAL A 72 -2.67 -4.43 -12.90
CA VAL A 72 -3.14 -3.54 -11.82
C VAL A 72 -3.10 -2.08 -12.27
N ILE A 73 -2.07 -1.67 -13.02
CA ILE A 73 -1.98 -0.33 -13.62
C ILE A 73 -3.21 -0.06 -14.49
N ARG A 74 -3.48 -0.95 -15.46
CA ARG A 74 -4.63 -0.81 -16.36
C ARG A 74 -5.96 -0.81 -15.60
N MET A 75 -6.08 -1.61 -14.55
CA MET A 75 -7.27 -1.64 -13.71
C MET A 75 -7.45 -0.30 -12.98
N ALA A 76 -6.39 0.23 -12.37
CA ALA A 76 -6.44 1.48 -11.63
C ALA A 76 -6.76 2.68 -12.54
N GLU A 77 -6.15 2.74 -13.73
CA GLU A 77 -6.41 3.78 -14.74
C GLU A 77 -7.87 3.77 -15.20
N ARG A 78 -8.40 2.60 -15.59
CA ARG A 78 -9.79 2.45 -16.06
C ARG A 78 -10.82 2.84 -15.01
N ASN A 79 -10.48 2.69 -13.74
CA ASN A 79 -11.34 2.99 -12.61
C ASN A 79 -11.07 4.38 -12.00
N HIS A 80 -10.14 5.16 -12.57
CA HIS A 80 -9.74 6.47 -12.05
C HIS A 80 -9.37 6.45 -10.56
N LEU A 81 -8.69 5.38 -10.12
CA LEU A 81 -8.26 5.24 -8.73
C LEU A 81 -7.09 6.19 -8.47
N ARG A 82 -7.01 6.73 -7.26
CA ARG A 82 -5.77 7.36 -6.80
C ARG A 82 -4.72 6.26 -6.65
N THR A 83 -3.53 6.44 -7.19
CA THR A 83 -2.51 5.39 -7.19
C THR A 83 -1.29 5.80 -6.37
N LEU A 84 -0.68 4.80 -5.74
CA LEU A 84 0.64 4.91 -5.16
C LEU A 84 1.47 3.74 -5.69
N THR A 85 2.45 4.06 -6.53
CA THR A 85 3.36 3.08 -7.11
C THR A 85 4.55 2.84 -6.17
N CYS A 86 4.89 1.57 -6.00
CA CYS A 86 6.03 1.13 -5.22
C CYS A 86 7.06 0.44 -6.12
N GLY A 87 8.34 0.58 -5.81
CA GLY A 87 9.37 -0.22 -6.46
C GLY A 87 10.80 0.23 -6.15
N PHE A 88 11.63 0.16 -7.18
CA PHE A 88 13.07 0.47 -7.13
C PHE A 88 13.44 1.57 -8.14
N SER A 89 12.48 2.03 -8.93
CA SER A 89 12.69 3.05 -9.95
C SER A 89 12.51 4.43 -9.34
N PRO A 90 13.30 5.46 -9.71
CA PRO A 90 13.05 6.83 -9.27
C PRO A 90 11.69 7.38 -9.74
N TYR A 91 11.04 6.71 -10.69
CA TYR A 91 9.69 7.06 -11.14
C TYR A 91 8.58 6.53 -10.22
N ASP A 92 8.90 5.62 -9.30
CA ASP A 92 7.95 5.10 -8.32
C ASP A 92 7.68 6.15 -7.23
N THR A 93 6.50 6.11 -6.62
CA THR A 93 6.14 7.05 -5.55
C THR A 93 6.91 6.72 -4.28
N LEU A 94 6.97 5.42 -3.93
CA LEU A 94 7.83 4.91 -2.87
C LEU A 94 8.90 3.99 -3.45
N VAL A 95 10.14 4.24 -3.03
CA VAL A 95 11.31 3.50 -3.49
C VAL A 95 12.03 2.89 -2.30
N LEU A 96 12.46 1.64 -2.44
CA LEU A 96 13.35 1.02 -1.46
C LEU A 96 14.79 1.49 -1.73
N SER A 97 15.31 2.39 -0.88
CA SER A 97 16.59 3.06 -1.11
C SER A 97 17.77 2.37 -0.43
N SER A 98 17.54 1.69 0.69
CA SER A 98 18.56 0.88 1.36
C SER A 98 17.92 -0.29 2.10
N VAL A 99 18.66 -1.40 2.20
CA VAL A 99 18.19 -2.63 2.81
C VAL A 99 19.32 -3.27 3.62
N SER A 100 19.06 -3.52 4.90
CA SER A 100 19.87 -4.37 5.76
C SER A 100 19.06 -5.60 6.21
N LEU A 101 19.65 -6.42 7.07
CA LEU A 101 19.02 -7.64 7.57
C LEU A 101 17.74 -7.34 8.39
N ASP A 102 17.76 -6.30 9.20
CA ASP A 102 16.73 -5.94 10.18
C ASP A 102 16.10 -4.56 9.92
N GLN A 103 16.61 -3.82 8.93
CA GLN A 103 16.15 -2.49 8.59
C GLN A 103 16.03 -2.30 7.08
N ALA A 104 15.21 -1.32 6.70
CA ALA A 104 15.15 -0.81 5.35
C ALA A 104 14.89 0.70 5.40
N VAL A 105 15.40 1.43 4.41
CA VAL A 105 15.02 2.81 4.18
C VAL A 105 14.10 2.84 2.97
N VAL A 106 12.93 3.43 3.15
CA VAL A 106 11.94 3.65 2.09
C VAL A 106 11.82 5.15 1.86
N SER A 107 12.05 5.58 0.63
CA SER A 107 12.04 6.97 0.24
C SER A 107 10.75 7.31 -0.51
N LEU A 108 9.98 8.27 0.00
CA LEU A 108 8.88 8.91 -0.69
C LEU A 108 9.44 9.94 -1.66
N GLN A 109 9.33 9.68 -2.97
CA GLN A 109 9.97 10.47 -4.02
C GLN A 109 9.24 11.77 -4.36
N ARG A 110 7.95 11.86 -4.03
CA ARG A 110 7.07 12.99 -4.36
C ARG A 110 5.98 13.14 -3.32
N GLU A 111 5.40 14.33 -3.26
CA GLU A 111 4.30 14.61 -2.35
C GLU A 111 3.11 13.68 -2.58
N ILE A 112 2.43 13.28 -1.51
CA ILE A 112 1.17 12.54 -1.58
C ILE A 112 0.15 13.12 -0.61
N HIS A 113 -1.13 12.99 -0.95
CA HIS A 113 -2.22 13.24 -0.03
C HIS A 113 -2.67 11.93 0.61
N THR A 114 -2.74 11.91 1.94
CA THR A 114 -3.28 10.79 2.72
C THR A 114 -4.79 10.68 2.59
N VAL A 115 -5.38 9.63 3.17
CA VAL A 115 -6.83 9.44 3.19
C VAL A 115 -7.56 10.53 3.98
N SER A 116 -6.91 11.21 4.92
CA SER A 116 -7.44 12.41 5.59
C SER A 116 -7.16 13.71 4.84
N ASN A 117 -6.56 13.62 3.64
CA ASN A 117 -6.14 14.74 2.80
C ASN A 117 -4.95 15.55 3.37
N ARG A 118 -4.20 14.99 4.32
CA ARG A 118 -2.94 15.57 4.80
C ARG A 118 -1.87 15.46 3.71
N LEU A 119 -1.12 16.53 3.46
CA LEU A 119 0.03 16.50 2.56
C LEU A 119 1.21 15.84 3.29
N LEU A 120 1.82 14.84 2.65
CA LEU A 120 3.11 14.29 3.06
C LEU A 120 4.17 14.72 2.07
N GLU A 121 5.18 15.41 2.58
CA GLU A 121 6.34 15.85 1.80
C GLU A 121 7.27 14.66 1.48
N PRO A 122 8.03 14.74 0.37
CA PRO A 122 9.09 13.79 0.07
C PRO A 122 10.06 13.62 1.24
N GLY A 123 10.52 12.38 1.47
CA GLY A 123 11.39 12.08 2.59
C GLY A 123 11.63 10.60 2.80
N ASP A 124 12.56 10.30 3.70
CA ASP A 124 12.98 8.94 4.02
C ASP A 124 12.29 8.43 5.27
N TYR A 125 11.88 7.17 5.22
CA TYR A 125 11.24 6.46 6.31
C TYR A 125 12.09 5.24 6.67
N LEU A 126 12.52 5.18 7.92
CA LEU A 126 13.26 4.03 8.43
C LEU A 126 12.27 2.96 8.87
N ILE A 127 12.41 1.76 8.31
CA ILE A 127 11.56 0.62 8.60
C ILE A 127 12.38 -0.42 9.36
N HIS A 128 12.07 -0.62 10.63
CA HIS A 128 12.50 -1.82 11.36
C HIS A 128 11.64 -2.99 10.91
N ARG A 129 12.27 -4.00 10.31
CA ARG A 129 11.57 -5.14 9.72
C ARG A 129 12.08 -6.46 10.27
N PRO A 130 11.23 -7.49 10.38
CA PRO A 130 11.69 -8.85 10.58
C PRO A 130 12.59 -9.26 9.40
N ALA A 131 13.63 -10.05 9.65
CA ALA A 131 14.57 -10.49 8.61
C ALA A 131 13.93 -11.26 7.45
N LEU A 132 12.71 -11.78 7.63
CA LEU A 132 11.95 -12.52 6.63
C LEU A 132 10.93 -11.66 5.86
N ALA A 133 10.79 -10.37 6.18
CA ALA A 133 9.86 -9.51 5.47
C ALA A 133 10.41 -9.16 4.09
N SER A 134 9.70 -9.55 3.03
CA SER A 134 10.13 -9.24 1.66
C SER A 134 10.07 -7.75 1.38
N ASP A 135 10.95 -7.29 0.50
CA ASP A 135 11.03 -5.90 0.05
C ASP A 135 9.70 -5.36 -0.48
N SER A 136 8.98 -6.17 -1.27
CA SER A 136 7.63 -5.82 -1.75
C SER A 136 6.62 -5.63 -0.60
N ALA A 137 6.67 -6.47 0.43
CA ALA A 137 5.76 -6.35 1.57
C ALA A 137 6.09 -5.12 2.40
N VAL A 138 7.39 -4.82 2.56
CA VAL A 138 7.85 -3.60 3.21
C VAL A 138 7.31 -2.38 2.49
N LEU A 139 7.47 -2.31 1.17
CA LEU A 139 6.98 -1.20 0.35
C LEU A 139 5.46 -1.04 0.42
N LEU A 140 4.71 -2.12 0.16
CA LEU A 140 3.24 -2.09 0.15
C LEU A 140 2.66 -1.73 1.53
N CYS A 141 3.23 -2.28 2.62
CA CYS A 141 2.80 -1.94 3.98
C CYS A 141 3.13 -0.48 4.31
N THR A 142 4.35 -0.02 3.99
CA THR A 142 4.76 1.37 4.26
C THR A 142 3.85 2.33 3.53
N ALA A 143 3.62 2.13 2.23
CA ALA A 143 2.67 2.93 1.44
C ALA A 143 1.27 2.98 2.04
N THR A 144 0.75 1.82 2.44
CA THR A 144 -0.58 1.71 3.03
C THR A 144 -0.67 2.47 4.35
N LEU A 145 0.36 2.36 5.20
CA LEU A 145 0.43 3.07 6.48
C LEU A 145 0.57 4.58 6.28
N LEU A 146 1.44 5.04 5.37
CA LEU A 146 1.56 6.46 5.02
C LEU A 146 0.21 7.03 4.56
N LEU A 147 -0.45 6.35 3.61
CA LEU A 147 -1.76 6.77 3.12
C LEU A 147 -2.81 6.78 4.23
N ALA A 148 -2.76 5.84 5.17
CA ALA A 148 -3.68 5.75 6.29
C ALA A 148 -3.37 6.71 7.45
N ASP A 149 -2.51 7.71 7.24
CA ASP A 149 -2.08 8.70 8.25
C ASP A 149 -1.30 8.10 9.44
N TRP A 150 -0.71 6.92 9.27
CA TRP A 150 0.14 6.30 10.30
C TRP A 150 1.58 6.82 10.32
N ALA A 151 1.92 7.73 9.40
CA ALA A 151 3.21 8.42 9.41
C ALA A 151 3.38 9.24 10.70
N ARG A 152 4.35 8.84 11.53
CA ARG A 152 4.77 9.53 12.74
C ARG A 152 5.76 10.65 12.41
N GLU A 153 5.90 11.60 13.34
CA GLU A 153 6.87 12.71 13.23
C GLU A 153 8.33 12.22 13.19
N ASP A 154 8.61 11.04 13.74
CA ASP A 154 9.95 10.45 13.76
C ASP A 154 10.31 9.70 12.47
N HIS A 155 9.38 9.57 11.52
CA HIS A 155 9.57 8.84 10.26
C HIS A 155 10.03 7.38 10.43
N ILE A 156 9.75 6.77 11.60
CA ILE A 156 10.16 5.40 11.91
C ILE A 156 8.93 4.47 11.96
N PHE A 157 9.02 3.36 11.23
CA PHE A 157 8.06 2.26 11.29
C PHE A 157 8.69 1.01 11.90
N HIS A 158 7.85 0.22 12.58
CA HIS A 158 8.22 -1.08 13.12
C HIS A 158 7.23 -2.14 12.61
N PHE A 159 7.71 -3.18 11.93
CA PHE A 159 6.91 -4.26 11.32
C PHE A 159 7.11 -5.62 12.02
#